data_AF-F0W2H2-F1
#
_entry.id   AF-F0W2H2-F1
#
_cell.length_a   1.000
_cell.length_b   1.000
_cell.length_c   1.000
_cell.angle_alpha   90.00
_cell.angle_beta   90.00
_cell.angle_gamma   90.00
#
_symmetry.space_group_name_H-M   'P 1'
#
loop_
_entity.id
_entity.type
_entity.pdbx_description
1 polymer ?
#
loop_
_entity_poly.entity_id
_entity_poly.type
_entity_poly.pdbx_seq_one_letter_code
_entity_poly.pdbx_strand_id
1 'polypeptide(L)'
;MDTTKARKLLPSWLLDANVDTPESLQLLSWDDGFVPSGSQGKSGKLLTGFPRSSPRIVHIENEAVVSETAELLYQSVSNCKSWGIYIEKHELFIKPESEPTGTERRDLCKRAIQEFLIQNGESVITKSDWEHTHGVAVWLIASDEKDETEYHLDYAESVRYETNVIVPPLYSATLHISPLYEHAENDHENIEGGAFYVNHRGLDHYKEYGYKTRLKSVIEDDDVEKNASLESEWQRVAYHYRRGIICDGELPHFSSRIQSLPSTMRRVIVGFNLFTSEIGPFVQELPEHSEAFNKHIRLSQFTVKHLTKASMPWTIQSMRENPKQAAFFKLLAQKMREKGCIPAA
;
A
#
# COMPACT_ATOMS: atom_id res chain seq x y z
N MET A 1 -13.73 14.20 8.12
CA MET A 1 -13.09 13.01 8.67
C MET A 1 -12.55 13.30 10.06
N ASP A 2 -13.08 12.58 11.04
CA ASP A 2 -12.69 12.60 12.44
C ASP A 2 -11.70 11.44 12.64
N THR A 3 -10.41 11.73 12.77
CA THR A 3 -9.36 10.71 12.95
C THR A 3 -9.61 9.84 14.20
N THR A 4 -10.37 10.39 15.15
CA THR A 4 -10.89 9.69 16.32
C THR A 4 -11.88 8.56 15.99
N LYS A 5 -12.58 8.61 14.84
CA LYS A 5 -13.49 7.54 14.40
C LYS A 5 -12.72 6.34 13.87
N ALA A 6 -11.78 6.55 12.95
CA ALA A 6 -10.94 5.47 12.41
C ALA A 6 -10.17 4.77 13.54
N ARG A 7 -9.54 5.52 14.45
CA ARG A 7 -8.80 4.93 15.58
C ARG A 7 -9.65 4.02 16.48
N LYS A 8 -10.96 4.23 16.57
CA LYS A 8 -11.88 3.35 17.33
C LYS A 8 -12.11 1.99 16.65
N LEU A 9 -11.76 1.87 15.38
CA LEU A 9 -11.83 0.61 14.61
C LEU A 9 -10.55 -0.22 14.76
N LEU A 10 -9.48 0.32 15.36
CA LEU A 10 -8.32 -0.49 15.68
C LEU A 10 -8.67 -1.48 16.79
N PRO A 11 -8.30 -2.76 16.65
CA PRO A 11 -8.44 -3.73 17.72
C PRO A 11 -7.77 -3.28 19.01
N SER A 12 -8.41 -3.53 20.14
CA SER A 12 -7.88 -3.16 21.46
C SER A 12 -6.52 -3.79 21.75
N TRP A 13 -6.28 -5.03 21.32
CA TRP A 13 -5.00 -5.74 21.46
C TRP A 13 -3.85 -5.14 20.63
N LEU A 14 -4.13 -4.28 19.64
CA LEU A 14 -3.09 -3.46 18.99
C LEU A 14 -2.76 -2.17 19.76
N LEU A 15 -3.67 -1.73 20.63
CA LEU A 15 -3.55 -0.47 21.36
C LEU A 15 -3.08 -0.65 22.80
N ASP A 16 -3.44 -1.76 23.44
CA ASP A 16 -3.17 -2.08 24.84
C ASP A 16 -2.42 -3.41 24.93
N ALA A 17 -1.24 -3.36 25.54
CA ALA A 17 -0.40 -4.54 25.73
C ALA A 17 -0.96 -5.54 26.77
N ASN A 18 -1.99 -5.15 27.53
CA ASN A 18 -2.63 -6.02 28.53
C ASN A 18 -3.83 -6.81 27.96
N VAL A 19 -4.15 -6.63 26.68
CA VAL A 19 -5.22 -7.38 26.03
C VAL A 19 -4.59 -8.48 25.19
N ASP A 20 -5.04 -9.72 25.42
CA ASP A 20 -4.55 -10.87 24.69
C ASP A 20 -4.84 -10.74 23.19
N THR A 21 -3.83 -11.08 22.39
CA THR A 21 -3.95 -11.18 20.94
C THR A 21 -4.78 -12.43 20.61
N PRO A 22 -5.60 -12.44 19.54
CA PRO A 22 -6.33 -13.64 19.12
C PRO A 22 -5.41 -14.86 19.00
N GLU A 23 -5.88 -16.05 19.38
CA GLU A 23 -5.05 -17.25 19.58
C GLU A 23 -4.20 -17.65 18.35
N SER A 24 -4.71 -17.40 17.14
CA SER A 24 -3.99 -17.67 15.89
C SER A 24 -2.94 -16.61 15.54
N LEU A 25 -3.00 -15.43 16.14
CA LEU A 25 -2.15 -14.29 15.79
C LEU A 25 -1.04 -14.09 16.82
N GLN A 26 0.14 -13.70 16.33
CA GLN A 26 1.30 -13.44 17.17
C GLN A 26 1.82 -12.03 16.93
N LEU A 27 1.94 -11.27 18.00
CA LEU A 27 2.50 -9.93 17.98
C LEU A 27 3.95 -9.97 18.48
N LEU A 28 4.90 -9.96 17.56
CA LEU A 28 6.32 -10.08 17.84
C LEU A 28 6.95 -8.70 18.00
N SER A 29 7.87 -8.54 18.97
CA SER A 29 8.74 -7.36 19.00
C SER A 29 9.57 -7.32 17.72
N TRP A 30 9.57 -6.18 17.02
CA TRP A 30 10.21 -6.05 15.72
C TRP A 30 10.85 -4.68 15.55
N ASP A 31 12.10 -4.66 15.15
CA ASP A 31 12.80 -3.44 14.74
C ASP A 31 13.30 -3.64 13.31
N ASP A 32 12.80 -2.83 12.39
CA ASP A 32 13.23 -2.78 10.99
C ASP A 32 13.97 -1.49 10.66
N GLY A 33 14.43 -0.75 11.67
CA GLY A 33 15.15 0.52 11.52
C GLY A 33 14.25 1.71 11.19
N PHE A 34 12.92 1.56 11.22
CA PHE A 34 11.98 2.66 10.96
C PHE A 34 10.87 2.79 12.00
N VAL A 35 10.75 4.00 12.55
CA VAL A 35 9.68 4.41 13.46
C VAL A 35 8.86 5.53 12.81
N PRO A 36 7.58 5.29 12.44
CA PRO A 36 6.72 6.32 11.89
C PRO A 36 6.51 7.45 12.90
N SER A 37 6.56 8.69 12.42
CA SER A 37 6.43 9.88 13.28
C SER A 37 5.13 9.89 14.10
N GLY A 38 4.04 9.38 13.51
CA GLY A 38 2.71 9.34 14.15
C GLY A 38 2.58 8.38 15.32
N SER A 39 3.49 7.42 15.42
CA SER A 39 3.44 6.39 16.46
C SER A 39 3.89 6.89 17.82
N GLN A 40 4.35 8.14 17.93
CA GLN A 40 4.83 8.76 19.16
C GLN A 40 6.00 8.00 19.81
N GLY A 41 6.84 7.37 19.01
CA GLY A 41 8.03 6.65 19.49
C GLY A 41 7.73 5.29 20.13
N LYS A 42 6.53 4.72 19.92
CA LYS A 42 6.22 3.35 20.33
C LYS A 42 7.22 2.36 19.73
N SER A 43 7.59 1.35 20.51
CA SER A 43 8.42 0.24 20.02
C SER A 43 7.74 -0.50 18.87
N GLY A 44 8.53 -0.89 17.88
CA GLY A 44 8.04 -1.61 16.70
C GLY A 44 7.57 -3.02 17.04
N LYS A 45 6.53 -3.47 16.35
CA LYS A 45 6.03 -4.83 16.41
C LYS A 45 5.65 -5.33 15.02
N LEU A 46 5.63 -6.65 14.83
CA LEU A 46 5.17 -7.31 13.61
C LEU A 46 4.07 -8.30 13.99
N LEU A 47 2.93 -8.20 13.31
CA LEU A 47 1.86 -9.16 13.42
C LEU A 47 2.07 -10.30 12.42
N THR A 48 2.01 -11.55 12.91
CA THR A 48 2.19 -12.78 12.13
C THR A 48 1.13 -13.81 12.51
N GLY A 49 1.12 -14.95 11.81
CA GLY A 49 0.24 -16.07 12.15
C GLY A 49 -1.14 -16.02 11.50
N PHE A 50 -1.37 -15.09 10.55
CA PHE A 50 -2.61 -15.10 9.80
C PHE A 50 -2.81 -16.44 9.07
N PRO A 51 -3.99 -17.09 9.23
CA PRO A 51 -4.27 -18.34 8.53
C PRO A 51 -4.36 -18.08 7.04
N ARG A 52 -3.51 -18.76 6.26
CA ARG A 52 -3.49 -18.68 4.80
C ARG A 52 -3.12 -20.03 4.21
N SER A 53 -3.71 -20.36 3.08
CA SER A 53 -3.64 -21.70 2.48
C SER A 53 -2.35 -21.92 1.68
N SER A 54 -1.78 -20.83 1.16
CA SER A 54 -0.58 -20.83 0.31
C SER A 54 0.52 -19.94 0.92
N PRO A 55 1.17 -20.33 2.03
CA PRO A 55 2.24 -19.53 2.62
C PRO A 55 3.49 -19.53 1.72
N ARG A 56 4.24 -18.42 1.75
CA ARG A 56 5.45 -18.16 0.94
C ARG A 56 5.26 -18.26 -0.57
N ILE A 57 4.02 -18.17 -1.06
CA ILE A 57 3.74 -18.25 -2.49
C ILE A 57 4.27 -17.02 -3.22
N VAL A 58 4.79 -17.24 -4.43
CA VAL A 58 4.91 -16.25 -5.49
C VAL A 58 4.34 -16.88 -6.75
N HIS A 59 3.22 -16.35 -7.22
CA HIS A 59 2.52 -16.83 -8.39
C HIS A 59 2.45 -15.74 -9.45
N ILE A 60 2.74 -16.10 -10.69
CA ILE A 60 2.75 -15.18 -11.83
C ILE A 60 1.70 -15.65 -12.81
N GLU A 61 0.79 -14.76 -13.16
CA GLU A 61 -0.27 -15.00 -14.12
C GLU A 61 -0.13 -14.02 -15.28
N ASN A 62 0.09 -14.52 -16.49
CA ASN A 62 0.05 -13.67 -17.68
C ASN A 62 -1.41 -13.56 -18.14
N GLU A 63 -1.79 -12.40 -18.68
CA GLU A 63 -3.19 -12.14 -19.05
C GLU A 63 -4.16 -12.22 -17.85
N ALA A 64 -3.66 -11.82 -16.67
CA ALA A 64 -4.37 -11.82 -15.40
C ALA A 64 -5.71 -11.04 -15.44
N VAL A 65 -5.86 -10.12 -16.37
CA VAL A 65 -7.10 -9.40 -16.68
C VAL A 65 -7.30 -9.32 -18.19
N VAL A 66 -8.54 -9.09 -18.63
CA VAL A 66 -8.81 -8.81 -20.04
C VAL A 66 -8.24 -7.43 -20.42
N SER A 67 -7.94 -7.24 -21.72
CA SER A 67 -7.32 -6.00 -22.22
C SER A 67 -8.13 -4.74 -21.89
N GLU A 68 -9.45 -4.83 -22.02
CA GLU A 68 -10.36 -3.72 -21.70
C GLU A 68 -10.22 -3.27 -20.24
N THR A 69 -10.14 -4.20 -19.28
CA THR A 69 -9.96 -3.89 -17.86
C THR A 69 -8.64 -3.15 -17.64
N ALA A 70 -7.54 -3.65 -18.23
CA ALA A 70 -6.23 -3.02 -18.10
C ALA A 70 -6.19 -1.62 -18.73
N GLU A 71 -6.83 -1.43 -19.89
CA GLU A 71 -6.91 -0.14 -20.57
C GLU A 71 -7.70 0.89 -19.76
N LEU A 72 -8.86 0.52 -19.24
CA LEU A 72 -9.67 1.42 -18.40
C LEU A 72 -8.95 1.79 -17.10
N LEU A 73 -8.24 0.84 -16.47
CA LEU A 73 -7.38 1.12 -15.31
C LEU A 73 -6.25 2.08 -15.67
N TYR A 74 -5.58 1.89 -16.81
CA TYR A 74 -4.51 2.78 -17.27
C TYR A 74 -5.04 4.20 -17.53
N GLN A 75 -6.21 4.34 -18.15
CA GLN A 75 -6.85 5.63 -18.39
C GLN A 75 -7.27 6.33 -17.09
N SER A 76 -7.64 5.57 -16.05
CA SER A 76 -8.10 6.11 -14.76
C SER A 76 -7.05 6.91 -13.97
N VAL A 77 -5.76 6.74 -14.30
CA VAL A 77 -4.62 7.47 -13.71
C VAL A 77 -4.10 8.61 -14.60
N SER A 78 -4.72 8.86 -15.75
CA SER A 78 -4.29 9.90 -16.70
C SER A 78 -4.00 11.26 -16.05
N ASN A 79 -4.82 11.68 -15.08
CA ASN A 79 -4.74 12.99 -14.43
C ASN A 79 -4.16 12.98 -13.00
N CYS A 80 -3.55 11.89 -12.54
CA CYS A 80 -2.97 11.82 -11.19
C CYS A 80 -1.77 10.86 -11.12
N LYS A 81 -0.86 11.07 -10.16
CA LYS A 81 0.27 10.14 -9.93
C LYS A 81 -0.17 8.84 -9.26
N SER A 82 -1.18 8.90 -8.38
CA SER A 82 -1.70 7.72 -7.70
C SER A 82 -3.11 7.96 -7.17
N TRP A 83 -3.84 6.88 -6.91
CA TRP A 83 -5.07 6.88 -6.12
C TRP A 83 -5.29 5.49 -5.52
N GLY A 84 -6.15 5.38 -4.51
CA GLY A 84 -6.56 4.09 -3.98
C GLY A 84 -7.95 4.08 -3.37
N ILE A 85 -8.49 2.87 -3.23
CA ILE A 85 -9.84 2.57 -2.75
C ILE A 85 -9.82 1.25 -1.98
N TYR A 86 -10.88 0.98 -1.21
CA TYR A 86 -11.10 -0.29 -0.56
C TYR A 86 -12.39 -0.93 -1.06
N ILE A 87 -12.33 -2.20 -1.44
CA ILE A 87 -13.47 -3.00 -1.88
C ILE A 87 -13.73 -4.08 -0.83
N GLU A 88 -14.92 -4.11 -0.25
CA GLU A 88 -15.27 -5.15 0.70
C GLU A 88 -15.51 -6.48 -0.03
N LYS A 89 -15.14 -7.58 0.62
CA LYS A 89 -15.29 -8.92 0.05
C LYS A 89 -16.72 -9.19 -0.42
N HIS A 90 -17.72 -8.77 0.36
CA HIS A 90 -19.12 -9.04 0.04
C HIS A 90 -19.54 -8.43 -1.30
N GLU A 91 -18.92 -7.34 -1.74
CA GLU A 91 -19.21 -6.68 -3.02
C GLU A 91 -18.67 -7.46 -4.23
N LEU A 92 -17.69 -8.34 -4.03
CA LEU A 92 -17.02 -9.10 -5.10
C LEU A 92 -17.83 -10.31 -5.55
N PHE A 93 -18.71 -10.82 -4.69
CA PHE A 93 -19.50 -12.03 -4.95
C PHE A 93 -20.98 -11.73 -5.25
N ILE A 94 -21.36 -10.45 -5.29
CA ILE A 94 -22.69 -10.01 -5.74
C ILE A 94 -22.67 -9.97 -7.27
N LYS A 95 -23.63 -10.66 -7.91
CA LYS A 95 -23.85 -10.53 -9.35
C LYS A 95 -24.29 -9.10 -9.66
N PRO A 96 -23.60 -8.37 -10.56
CA PRO A 96 -24.03 -7.04 -10.92
C PRO A 96 -25.41 -7.08 -11.59
N GLU A 97 -26.32 -6.19 -11.17
CA GLU A 97 -27.65 -6.07 -11.78
C GLU A 97 -27.60 -5.48 -13.20
N SER A 98 -26.52 -4.78 -13.53
CA SER A 98 -26.19 -4.23 -14.85
C SER A 98 -24.69 -4.30 -15.08
N GLU A 99 -24.23 -4.41 -16.34
CA GLU A 99 -22.80 -4.34 -16.62
C GLU A 99 -22.22 -3.03 -16.08
N PRO A 100 -21.14 -3.09 -15.27
CA PRO A 100 -20.50 -1.89 -14.78
C PRO A 100 -20.00 -1.07 -15.98
N THR A 101 -20.31 0.22 -16.01
CA THR A 101 -19.97 1.11 -17.13
C THR A 101 -18.45 1.30 -17.29
N GLY A 102 -17.64 0.78 -16.38
CA GLY A 102 -16.17 0.89 -16.42
C GLY A 102 -15.65 2.30 -16.18
N THR A 103 -16.51 3.26 -15.82
CA THR A 103 -16.10 4.67 -15.63
C THR A 103 -15.82 5.01 -14.17
N GLU A 104 -16.42 4.31 -13.22
CA GLU A 104 -16.18 4.54 -11.80
C GLU A 104 -15.03 3.64 -11.28
N ARG A 105 -14.07 4.27 -10.60
CA ARG A 105 -12.89 3.60 -10.03
C ARG A 105 -13.25 2.37 -9.18
N ARG A 106 -14.36 2.43 -8.45
CA ARG A 106 -14.84 1.32 -7.61
C ARG A 106 -15.20 0.09 -8.43
N ASP A 107 -15.98 0.27 -9.49
CA ASP A 107 -16.40 -0.83 -10.36
C ASP A 107 -15.23 -1.41 -11.16
N LEU A 108 -14.31 -0.56 -11.60
CA LEU A 108 -13.05 -0.99 -12.23
C LEU A 108 -12.23 -1.87 -11.29
N CYS A 109 -12.05 -1.47 -10.03
CA CYS A 109 -11.35 -2.27 -9.04
C CYS A 109 -12.07 -3.60 -8.76
N LYS A 110 -13.40 -3.61 -8.67
CA LYS A 110 -14.19 -4.84 -8.51
C LYS A 110 -13.94 -5.80 -9.66
N ARG A 111 -14.05 -5.32 -10.90
CA ARG A 111 -13.80 -6.11 -12.11
C ARG A 111 -12.38 -6.67 -12.12
N ALA A 112 -11.37 -5.85 -11.82
CA ALA A 112 -9.99 -6.28 -11.77
C ALA A 112 -9.74 -7.36 -10.69
N ILE A 113 -10.32 -7.22 -9.50
CA ILE A 113 -10.23 -8.23 -8.43
C ILE A 113 -10.90 -9.54 -8.87
N GLN A 114 -12.08 -9.45 -9.49
CA GLN A 114 -12.83 -10.62 -9.96
C GLN A 114 -12.06 -11.40 -11.03
N GLU A 115 -11.52 -10.71 -12.04
CA GLU A 115 -10.73 -11.34 -13.10
C GLU A 115 -9.40 -11.90 -12.54
N PHE A 116 -8.63 -11.08 -11.84
CA PHE A 116 -7.28 -11.46 -11.42
C PHE A 116 -7.27 -12.36 -10.18
N LEU A 117 -7.83 -11.91 -9.06
CA LEU A 117 -7.63 -12.58 -7.76
C LEU A 117 -8.64 -13.70 -7.49
N ILE A 118 -9.82 -13.64 -8.12
CA ILE A 118 -10.87 -14.64 -7.92
C ILE A 118 -10.86 -15.68 -9.04
N GLN A 119 -10.92 -15.28 -10.31
CA GLN A 119 -10.99 -16.23 -11.43
C GLN A 119 -9.61 -16.81 -11.74
N ASN A 120 -8.65 -15.97 -12.13
CA ASN A 120 -7.32 -16.46 -12.53
C ASN A 120 -6.44 -16.85 -11.33
N GLY A 121 -6.68 -16.25 -10.16
CA GLY A 121 -5.97 -16.52 -8.91
C GLY A 121 -6.54 -17.67 -8.07
N GLU A 122 -7.58 -18.39 -8.53
CA GLU A 122 -8.29 -19.40 -7.73
C GLU A 122 -7.41 -20.56 -7.25
N SER A 123 -6.33 -20.85 -7.99
CA SER A 123 -5.36 -21.89 -7.65
C SER A 123 -4.47 -21.52 -6.46
N VAL A 124 -4.43 -20.24 -6.09
CA VAL A 124 -3.54 -19.70 -5.05
C VAL A 124 -4.33 -19.17 -3.86
N ILE A 125 -5.38 -18.38 -4.11
CA ILE A 125 -6.22 -17.76 -3.09
C ILE A 125 -7.50 -18.59 -2.96
N THR A 126 -7.52 -19.46 -1.97
CA THR A 126 -8.60 -20.42 -1.78
C THR A 126 -9.84 -19.75 -1.21
N LYS A 127 -10.96 -20.48 -1.25
CA LYS A 127 -12.19 -20.07 -0.56
C LYS A 127 -11.97 -19.80 0.93
N SER A 128 -11.13 -20.59 1.60
CA SER A 128 -10.80 -20.41 3.03
C SER A 128 -10.09 -19.07 3.26
N ASP A 129 -9.19 -18.67 2.37
CA ASP A 129 -8.49 -17.38 2.47
C ASP A 129 -9.46 -16.21 2.30
N TRP A 130 -10.39 -16.33 1.34
CA TRP A 130 -11.48 -15.36 1.19
C TRP A 130 -12.40 -15.33 2.42
N GLU A 131 -12.68 -16.44 3.09
CA GLU A 131 -13.50 -16.44 4.32
C GLU A 131 -12.90 -15.55 5.42
N HIS A 132 -11.57 -15.54 5.57
CA HIS A 132 -10.85 -14.69 6.53
C HIS A 132 -10.67 -13.23 6.06
N THR A 133 -10.77 -13.00 4.75
CA THR A 133 -10.61 -11.67 4.14
C THR A 133 -11.81 -10.77 4.43
N HIS A 134 -11.56 -9.55 4.89
CA HIS A 134 -12.56 -8.48 4.99
C HIS A 134 -12.81 -7.83 3.63
N GLY A 135 -11.73 -7.54 2.92
CA GLY A 135 -11.73 -6.84 1.65
C GLY A 135 -10.32 -6.57 1.16
N VAL A 136 -10.25 -5.87 0.02
CA VAL A 136 -9.03 -5.62 -0.73
C VAL A 136 -8.80 -4.12 -0.78
N ALA A 137 -7.64 -3.67 -0.28
CA ALA A 137 -7.15 -2.34 -0.60
C ALA A 137 -6.56 -2.39 -2.02
N VAL A 138 -7.02 -1.50 -2.89
CA VAL A 138 -6.55 -1.40 -4.27
C VAL A 138 -5.96 -0.01 -4.47
N TRP A 139 -4.76 0.05 -4.99
CA TRP A 139 -4.09 1.31 -5.30
C TRP A 139 -3.43 1.25 -6.65
N LEU A 140 -3.31 2.41 -7.30
CA LEU A 140 -2.65 2.55 -8.58
C LEU A 140 -1.57 3.60 -8.47
N ILE A 141 -0.43 3.34 -9.11
CA ILE A 141 0.70 4.26 -9.19
C ILE A 141 1.13 4.37 -10.64
N ALA A 142 1.23 5.61 -11.12
CA ALA A 142 1.89 5.97 -12.36
C ALA A 142 3.32 6.44 -12.06
N SER A 143 4.28 5.85 -12.74
CA SER A 143 5.71 6.04 -12.57
C SER A 143 6.36 6.49 -13.87
N ASP A 144 7.29 7.42 -13.75
CA ASP A 144 8.09 7.95 -14.85
C ASP A 144 9.49 7.31 -14.85
N GLU A 145 10.34 7.65 -15.83
CA GLU A 145 11.75 7.26 -15.79
C GLU A 145 12.41 7.70 -14.47
N LYS A 146 13.33 6.86 -13.97
CA LYS A 146 14.05 6.99 -12.70
C LYS A 146 13.22 6.73 -11.45
N ASP A 147 11.90 6.62 -11.53
CA ASP A 147 11.09 6.14 -10.41
C ASP A 147 11.45 4.67 -10.11
N GLU A 148 11.40 4.32 -8.83
CA GLU A 148 11.61 2.98 -8.29
C GLU A 148 10.71 2.77 -7.07
N THR A 149 10.60 1.52 -6.61
CA THR A 149 9.97 1.22 -5.33
C THR A 149 11.02 0.55 -4.46
N GLU A 150 11.46 1.24 -3.41
CA GLU A 150 12.48 0.76 -2.49
C GLU A 150 12.08 -0.56 -1.81
N TYR A 151 13.07 -1.29 -1.28
CA TYR A 151 12.88 -2.52 -0.52
C TYR A 151 11.91 -2.36 0.66
N HIS A 152 10.85 -3.17 0.70
CA HIS A 152 9.87 -3.13 1.78
C HIS A 152 9.08 -4.43 1.91
N LEU A 153 8.29 -4.52 2.98
CA LEU A 153 7.11 -5.39 3.06
C LEU A 153 5.87 -4.54 2.78
N ASP A 154 4.87 -5.14 2.14
CA ASP A 154 3.53 -4.56 2.13
C ASP A 154 2.93 -4.68 3.53
N TYR A 155 2.26 -3.62 3.99
CA TYR A 155 1.55 -3.63 5.27
C TYR A 155 0.48 -2.54 5.30
N ALA A 156 -0.46 -2.65 6.24
CA ALA A 156 -1.44 -1.60 6.50
C ALA A 156 -0.75 -0.31 7.00
N GLU A 157 -0.37 0.60 6.09
CA GLU A 157 0.47 1.76 6.42
C GLU A 157 -0.16 2.67 7.47
N SER A 158 -1.47 2.87 7.39
CA SER A 158 -2.22 3.66 8.37
C SER A 158 -2.16 3.05 9.78
N VAL A 159 -2.16 1.72 9.90
CA VAL A 159 -2.01 1.02 11.20
C VAL A 159 -0.61 1.22 11.74
N ARG A 160 0.41 0.98 10.91
CA ARG A 160 1.81 1.16 11.29
C ARG A 160 2.05 2.59 11.75
N TYR A 161 1.48 3.57 11.07
CA TYR A 161 1.61 4.96 11.41
C TYR A 161 1.03 5.30 12.80
N GLU A 162 -0.11 4.70 13.20
CA GLU A 162 -0.77 4.95 14.49
C GLU A 162 -0.16 4.14 15.67
N THR A 163 0.39 2.96 15.38
CA THR A 163 0.71 1.96 16.41
C THR A 163 2.18 1.53 16.43
N ASN A 164 2.92 1.80 15.37
CA ASN A 164 4.21 1.18 15.02
C ASN A 164 4.14 -0.36 14.89
N VAL A 165 2.97 -0.91 14.57
CA VAL A 165 2.80 -2.33 14.28
C VAL A 165 2.77 -2.52 12.76
N ILE A 166 3.66 -3.35 12.24
CA ILE A 166 3.61 -3.83 10.87
C ILE A 166 2.54 -4.92 10.81
N VAL A 167 1.51 -4.69 10.01
CA VAL A 167 0.45 -5.67 9.75
C VAL A 167 0.45 -5.99 8.26
N PRO A 168 1.12 -7.08 7.85
CA PRO A 168 1.12 -7.52 6.46
C PRO A 168 -0.29 -7.91 6.00
N PRO A 169 -0.61 -7.80 4.70
CA PRO A 169 -1.81 -8.44 4.17
C PRO A 169 -1.67 -9.97 4.18
N LEU A 170 -2.78 -10.69 4.03
CA LEU A 170 -2.75 -12.15 3.78
C LEU A 170 -1.92 -12.45 2.52
N TYR A 171 -2.30 -11.76 1.45
CA TYR A 171 -1.66 -11.76 0.15
C TYR A 171 -1.54 -10.31 -0.33
N SER A 172 -0.41 -10.00 -0.93
CA SER A 172 -0.27 -8.83 -1.80
C SER A 172 -0.26 -9.29 -3.25
N ALA A 173 -0.69 -8.41 -4.14
CA ALA A 173 -0.59 -8.66 -5.56
C ALA A 173 -0.30 -7.37 -6.33
N THR A 174 0.41 -7.51 -7.45
CA THR A 174 0.73 -6.43 -8.37
C THR A 174 0.28 -6.82 -9.77
N LEU A 175 -0.40 -5.90 -10.47
CA LEU A 175 -0.81 -6.06 -11.86
C LEU A 175 -0.15 -4.98 -12.73
N HIS A 176 0.56 -5.42 -13.76
CA HIS A 176 1.14 -4.56 -14.78
C HIS A 176 0.09 -4.19 -15.84
N ILE A 177 -0.19 -2.89 -16.02
CA ILE A 177 -1.29 -2.44 -16.89
C ILE A 177 -0.90 -1.42 -17.96
N SER A 178 0.34 -0.94 -17.98
CA SER A 178 0.82 -0.20 -19.16
C SER A 178 1.07 -1.19 -20.29
N PRO A 179 0.72 -0.86 -21.55
CA PRO A 179 0.99 -1.68 -22.72
C PRO A 179 2.49 -1.63 -23.07
N LEU A 180 3.31 -2.13 -22.14
CA LEU A 180 4.76 -2.16 -22.19
C LEU A 180 5.24 -3.60 -21.95
N TYR A 181 6.36 -3.94 -22.58
CA TYR A 181 7.01 -5.24 -22.47
C TYR A 181 8.52 -5.03 -22.35
N GLU A 182 9.15 -5.79 -21.47
CA GLU A 182 10.61 -5.87 -21.46
C GLU A 182 11.08 -6.61 -22.72
N HIS A 183 11.97 -5.98 -23.50
CA HIS A 183 12.46 -6.49 -24.79
C HIS A 183 11.37 -6.62 -25.87
N ALA A 184 10.49 -5.61 -25.98
CA ALA A 184 9.54 -5.55 -27.09
C ALA A 184 10.26 -5.46 -28.45
N GLU A 185 9.68 -6.05 -29.50
CA GLU A 185 10.20 -5.88 -30.87
C GLU A 185 10.04 -4.43 -31.38
N ASN A 186 9.13 -3.67 -30.76
CA ASN A 186 8.82 -2.29 -31.11
C ASN A 186 9.22 -1.35 -29.96
N ASP A 187 10.07 -0.35 -30.27
CA ASP A 187 10.54 0.65 -29.31
C ASP A 187 9.40 1.42 -28.62
N HIS A 188 8.23 1.54 -29.25
CA HIS A 188 7.06 2.22 -28.68
C HIS A 188 6.38 1.46 -27.53
N GLU A 189 6.74 0.21 -27.31
CA GLU A 189 6.21 -0.66 -26.25
C GLU A 189 7.32 -1.17 -25.33
N ASN A 190 8.57 -0.78 -25.55
CA ASN A 190 9.71 -1.29 -24.79
C ASN A 190 9.87 -0.55 -23.45
N ILE A 191 10.15 -1.30 -22.38
CA ILE A 191 10.58 -0.75 -21.08
C ILE A 191 11.89 -1.40 -20.66
N GLU A 192 12.83 -0.59 -20.14
CA GLU A 192 14.05 -1.08 -19.49
C GLU A 192 14.01 -0.80 -17.99
N GLY A 193 14.28 -1.81 -17.18
CA GLY A 193 14.13 -1.74 -15.73
C GLY A 193 12.66 -1.85 -15.28
N GLY A 194 12.34 -1.40 -14.07
CA GLY A 194 10.98 -1.49 -13.55
C GLY A 194 10.50 -2.92 -13.25
N ALA A 195 11.44 -3.88 -13.15
CA ALA A 195 11.13 -5.27 -12.84
C ALA A 195 10.79 -5.43 -11.36
N PHE A 196 9.90 -6.37 -11.06
CA PHE A 196 9.52 -6.72 -9.70
C PHE A 196 10.47 -7.77 -9.15
N TYR A 197 10.97 -7.58 -7.94
CA TYR A 197 11.87 -8.50 -7.26
C TYR A 197 11.28 -8.87 -5.91
N VAL A 198 11.21 -10.16 -5.61
CA VAL A 198 10.70 -10.67 -4.32
C VAL A 198 11.67 -11.70 -3.75
N ASN A 199 11.90 -11.66 -2.43
CA ASN A 199 12.82 -12.58 -1.77
C ASN A 199 12.08 -13.68 -1.00
N HIS A 200 12.36 -14.94 -1.34
CA HIS A 200 11.70 -16.13 -0.80
C HIS A 200 12.02 -16.45 0.67
N ARG A 201 13.04 -15.81 1.24
CA ARG A 201 13.36 -15.93 2.68
C ARG A 201 12.35 -15.18 3.56
N GLY A 202 11.52 -14.31 2.98
CA GLY A 202 10.43 -13.65 3.70
C GLY A 202 10.92 -12.78 4.86
N LEU A 203 10.27 -12.92 6.01
CA LEU A 203 10.58 -12.18 7.23
C LEU A 203 12.03 -12.36 7.71
N ASP A 204 12.68 -13.50 7.45
CA ASP A 204 14.07 -13.71 7.86
C ASP A 204 15.01 -12.75 7.13
N HIS A 205 14.80 -12.54 5.83
CA HIS A 205 15.55 -11.57 5.05
C HIS A 205 15.13 -10.13 5.39
N TYR A 206 13.84 -9.88 5.65
CA TYR A 206 13.38 -8.57 6.12
C TYR A 206 13.98 -8.16 7.46
N LYS A 207 14.22 -9.11 8.36
CA LYS A 207 14.87 -8.87 9.66
C LYS A 207 16.32 -8.41 9.51
N GLU A 208 17.01 -8.87 8.47
CA GLU A 208 18.41 -8.50 8.19
C GLU A 208 18.52 -7.14 7.52
N TYR A 209 17.62 -6.84 6.58
CA TYR A 209 17.68 -5.63 5.77
C TYR A 209 16.91 -4.45 6.37
N GLY A 210 15.77 -4.72 7.01
CA GLY A 210 14.88 -3.70 7.54
C GLY A 210 14.14 -2.89 6.47
N TYR A 211 13.31 -1.95 6.92
CA TYR A 211 12.53 -1.07 6.05
C TYR A 211 13.46 -0.24 5.19
N LYS A 212 13.32 -0.32 3.86
CA LYS A 212 14.16 0.41 2.91
C LYS A 212 15.65 0.22 3.21
N THR A 213 16.01 -1.03 3.49
CA THR A 213 17.38 -1.48 3.80
C THR A 213 18.07 -0.77 4.97
N ARG A 214 17.31 -0.12 5.88
CA ARG A 214 17.87 0.71 6.97
C ARG A 214 18.73 -0.03 7.98
N LEU A 215 18.61 -1.35 8.10
CA LEU A 215 19.46 -2.15 8.99
C LEU A 215 20.76 -2.59 8.34
N LYS A 216 20.87 -2.47 7.01
CA LYS A 216 22.07 -2.83 6.25
C LYS A 216 22.82 -1.57 5.87
N SER A 217 23.84 -1.23 6.65
CA SER A 217 24.64 0.00 6.54
C SER A 217 25.52 0.13 5.28
N VAL A 218 25.47 -0.83 4.35
CA VAL A 218 26.44 -0.99 3.25
C VAL A 218 25.76 -1.10 1.87
N ILE A 219 24.46 -0.78 1.76
CA ILE A 219 23.76 -0.77 0.47
C ILE A 219 23.55 0.69 0.09
N GLU A 220 24.30 1.19 -0.91
CA GLU A 220 23.92 2.45 -1.56
C GLU A 220 22.59 2.24 -2.33
N ASP A 221 21.79 3.28 -2.56
CA ASP A 221 20.43 3.14 -3.09
C ASP A 221 20.34 2.31 -4.41
N ASP A 222 21.41 2.29 -5.23
CA ASP A 222 21.51 1.50 -6.47
C ASP A 222 22.05 0.05 -6.28
N ASP A 223 22.25 -0.42 -5.04
CA ASP A 223 22.86 -1.73 -4.74
C ASP A 223 21.85 -2.84 -4.41
N VAL A 224 20.57 -2.55 -4.18
CA VAL A 224 19.59 -3.62 -3.87
C VAL A 224 19.43 -4.55 -5.07
N GLU A 225 19.28 -4.01 -6.29
CA GLU A 225 19.18 -4.82 -7.51
C GLU A 225 20.46 -5.61 -7.80
N LYS A 226 21.63 -5.00 -7.56
CA LYS A 226 22.92 -5.71 -7.70
C LYS A 226 23.03 -6.86 -6.71
N ASN A 227 22.70 -6.64 -5.44
CA ASN A 227 22.70 -7.69 -4.42
C ASN A 227 21.67 -8.78 -4.74
N ALA A 228 20.50 -8.40 -5.26
CA ALA A 228 19.48 -9.36 -5.69
C ALA A 228 19.99 -10.29 -6.81
N SER A 229 20.91 -9.83 -7.66
CA SER A 229 21.56 -10.67 -8.67
C SER A 229 22.60 -11.65 -8.11
N LEU A 230 23.08 -11.42 -6.88
CA LEU A 230 24.09 -12.24 -6.20
C LEU A 230 23.49 -13.27 -5.24
N GLU A 231 22.28 -13.02 -4.75
CA GLU A 231 21.56 -13.87 -3.81
C GLU A 231 20.54 -14.76 -4.55
N SER A 232 20.60 -16.06 -4.32
CA SER A 232 19.78 -17.06 -5.06
C SER A 232 18.29 -17.04 -4.75
N GLU A 233 17.90 -16.42 -3.64
CA GLU A 233 16.54 -16.42 -3.11
C GLU A 233 15.68 -15.29 -3.68
N TRP A 234 16.24 -14.44 -4.52
CA TRP A 234 15.51 -13.42 -5.26
C TRP A 234 14.88 -14.01 -6.52
N GLN A 235 13.58 -13.78 -6.66
CA GLN A 235 12.87 -14.00 -7.91
C GLN A 235 12.63 -12.67 -8.59
N ARG A 236 13.19 -12.53 -9.80
CA ARG A 236 12.93 -11.41 -10.70
C ARG A 236 11.73 -11.72 -11.60
N VAL A 237 10.82 -10.77 -11.71
CA VAL A 237 9.66 -10.83 -12.61
C VAL A 237 9.70 -9.61 -13.52
N ALA A 238 9.99 -9.87 -14.80
CA ALA A 238 10.02 -8.84 -15.83
C ALA A 238 8.66 -8.13 -15.97
N TYR A 239 8.71 -6.84 -16.32
CA TYR A 239 7.50 -6.12 -16.67
C TYR A 239 6.89 -6.70 -17.96
N HIS A 240 5.59 -6.92 -17.95
CA HIS A 240 4.85 -7.46 -19.07
C HIS A 240 3.40 -7.03 -18.94
N TYR A 241 2.83 -6.45 -19.99
CA TYR A 241 1.43 -6.01 -20.00
C TYR A 241 0.48 -7.14 -19.58
N ARG A 242 -0.46 -6.81 -18.69
CA ARG A 242 -1.47 -7.71 -18.09
C ARG A 242 -0.89 -8.87 -17.28
N ARG A 243 0.37 -8.77 -16.85
CA ARG A 243 0.93 -9.73 -15.89
C ARG A 243 0.49 -9.38 -14.48
N GLY A 244 -0.15 -10.33 -13.82
CA GLY A 244 -0.42 -10.35 -12.40
C GLY A 244 0.68 -11.12 -11.65
N ILE A 245 1.01 -10.64 -10.46
CA ILE A 245 1.94 -11.28 -9.51
C ILE A 245 1.20 -11.34 -8.19
N ILE A 246 0.98 -12.53 -7.63
CA ILE A 246 0.40 -12.74 -6.30
C ILE A 246 1.51 -13.25 -5.40
N CYS A 247 1.74 -12.61 -4.26
CA CYS A 247 2.70 -13.07 -3.26
C CYS A 247 2.08 -13.14 -1.87
N ASP A 248 2.64 -14.02 -1.04
CA ASP A 248 2.41 -13.96 0.40
C ASP A 248 2.83 -12.57 0.92
N GLY A 249 1.96 -11.93 1.72
CA GLY A 249 2.20 -10.58 2.23
C GLY A 249 3.43 -10.46 3.15
N GLU A 250 3.99 -11.58 3.63
CA GLU A 250 5.23 -11.62 4.41
C GLU A 250 6.50 -11.70 3.56
N LEU A 251 6.39 -11.61 2.22
CA LEU A 251 7.54 -11.59 1.32
C LEU A 251 8.00 -10.16 1.02
N PRO A 252 9.24 -9.79 1.40
CA PRO A 252 9.77 -8.48 1.08
C PRO A 252 10.13 -8.40 -0.40
N HIS A 253 9.94 -7.23 -0.96
CA HIS A 253 10.09 -7.01 -2.39
C HIS A 253 10.45 -5.56 -2.69
N PHE A 254 10.80 -5.31 -3.96
CA PHE A 254 11.06 -3.98 -4.49
C PHE A 254 10.77 -3.97 -6.00
N SER A 255 10.70 -2.77 -6.58
CA SER A 255 10.66 -2.58 -8.03
C SER A 255 11.94 -1.88 -8.44
N SER A 256 12.71 -2.46 -9.37
CA SER A 256 13.92 -1.79 -9.86
C SER A 256 13.61 -0.46 -10.52
N ARG A 257 14.63 0.38 -10.59
CA ARG A 257 14.57 1.68 -11.25
C ARG A 257 14.17 1.52 -12.70
N ILE A 258 13.23 2.35 -13.15
CA ILE A 258 12.87 2.46 -14.56
C ILE A 258 13.99 3.24 -15.26
N GLN A 259 14.71 2.59 -16.17
CA GLN A 259 15.83 3.19 -16.88
C GLN A 259 15.36 3.99 -18.10
N SER A 260 14.41 3.42 -18.86
CA SER A 260 13.84 4.06 -20.04
C SER A 260 12.37 3.68 -20.25
N LEU A 261 11.61 4.61 -20.82
CA LEU A 261 10.21 4.43 -21.24
C LEU A 261 9.96 5.08 -22.61
N PRO A 262 8.93 4.65 -23.35
CA PRO A 262 8.45 5.38 -24.52
C PRO A 262 7.96 6.77 -24.08
N SER A 263 8.34 7.81 -24.81
CA SER A 263 8.14 9.21 -24.42
C SER A 263 6.68 9.63 -24.15
N THR A 264 5.72 8.87 -24.66
CA THR A 264 4.27 9.12 -24.51
C THR A 264 3.62 8.25 -23.44
N MET A 265 4.38 7.40 -22.75
CA MET A 265 3.85 6.43 -21.80
C MET A 265 4.41 6.63 -20.40
N ARG A 266 3.63 6.18 -19.43
CA ARG A 266 4.07 5.99 -18.04
C ARG A 266 3.97 4.52 -17.70
N ARG A 267 4.82 4.03 -16.81
CA ARG A 267 4.61 2.71 -16.21
C ARG A 267 3.49 2.85 -15.17
N VAL A 268 2.46 2.03 -15.29
CA VAL A 268 1.35 2.00 -14.35
C VAL A 268 1.20 0.58 -13.83
N ILE A 269 1.08 0.49 -12.52
CA ILE A 269 0.80 -0.76 -11.82
C ILE A 269 -0.43 -0.58 -10.92
N VAL A 270 -1.12 -1.69 -10.67
CA VAL A 270 -2.18 -1.79 -9.67
C VAL A 270 -1.69 -2.70 -8.56
N GLY A 271 -1.67 -2.22 -7.33
CA GLY A 271 -1.44 -3.04 -6.15
C GLY A 271 -2.75 -3.45 -5.49
N PHE A 272 -2.75 -4.66 -4.93
CA PHE A 272 -3.86 -5.24 -4.19
C PHE A 272 -3.33 -5.79 -2.87
N ASN A 273 -3.98 -5.46 -1.77
CA ASN A 273 -3.63 -6.00 -0.44
C ASN A 273 -4.88 -6.58 0.21
N LEU A 274 -4.90 -7.90 0.41
CA LEU A 274 -6.01 -8.61 1.05
C LEU A 274 -5.86 -8.51 2.57
N PHE A 275 -6.75 -7.76 3.23
CA PHE A 275 -6.71 -7.59 4.68
C PHE A 275 -7.78 -8.41 5.37
N THR A 276 -7.43 -8.96 6.54
CA THR A 276 -8.33 -9.77 7.35
C THR A 276 -9.40 -8.94 8.07
N SER A 277 -10.39 -9.62 8.63
CA SER A 277 -11.50 -9.01 9.37
C SER A 277 -11.07 -8.24 10.62
N GLU A 278 -9.92 -8.57 11.20
CA GLU A 278 -9.39 -7.87 12.37
C GLU A 278 -8.94 -6.44 12.05
N ILE A 279 -8.46 -6.19 10.83
CA ILE A 279 -7.80 -4.92 10.46
C ILE A 279 -8.50 -4.20 9.31
N GLY A 280 -9.21 -4.95 8.46
CA GLY A 280 -9.93 -4.45 7.29
C GLY A 280 -10.84 -3.24 7.56
N PRO A 281 -11.66 -3.21 8.63
CA PRO A 281 -12.50 -2.05 8.92
C PRO A 281 -11.72 -0.74 9.11
N PHE A 282 -10.51 -0.82 9.70
CA PHE A 282 -9.65 0.36 9.85
C PHE A 282 -9.05 0.79 8.50
N VAL A 283 -8.54 -0.17 7.72
CA VAL A 283 -7.94 0.09 6.40
C VAL A 283 -8.97 0.67 5.43
N GLN A 284 -10.22 0.23 5.51
CA GLN A 284 -11.32 0.75 4.69
C GLN A 284 -11.56 2.27 4.86
N GLU A 285 -11.42 2.80 6.08
CA GLU A 285 -11.59 4.24 6.34
C GLU A 285 -10.38 5.05 5.84
N LEU A 286 -9.20 4.43 5.76
CA LEU A 286 -7.96 5.06 5.31
C LEU A 286 -7.24 4.19 4.27
N PRO A 287 -7.83 3.94 3.08
CA PRO A 287 -7.20 3.10 2.07
C PRO A 287 -5.94 3.78 1.56
N GLU A 288 -4.89 3.01 1.35
CA GLU A 288 -3.61 3.53 0.87
C GLU A 288 -3.79 4.34 -0.43
N HIS A 289 -3.00 5.40 -0.59
CA HIS A 289 -3.10 6.36 -1.70
C HIS A 289 -4.45 7.08 -1.88
N SER A 290 -5.46 6.84 -1.04
CA SER A 290 -6.72 7.61 -1.06
C SER A 290 -6.51 9.06 -0.60
N GLU A 291 -7.45 9.95 -0.92
CA GLU A 291 -7.42 11.33 -0.42
C GLU A 291 -7.50 11.36 1.12
N ALA A 292 -8.33 10.49 1.71
CA ALA A 292 -8.51 10.35 3.15
C ALA A 292 -7.18 9.99 3.84
N PHE A 293 -6.49 8.98 3.31
CA PHE A 293 -5.18 8.54 3.80
C PHE A 293 -4.13 9.65 3.68
N ASN A 294 -3.99 10.26 2.50
CA ASN A 294 -3.03 11.33 2.26
C ASN A 294 -3.25 12.53 3.20
N LYS A 295 -4.52 12.88 3.44
CA LYS A 295 -4.89 13.94 4.39
C LYS A 295 -4.54 13.54 5.82
N HIS A 296 -4.82 12.30 6.22
CA HIS A 296 -4.51 11.76 7.55
C HIS A 296 -3.01 11.83 7.84
N ILE A 297 -2.18 11.26 6.96
CA ILE A 297 -0.72 11.24 7.13
C ILE A 297 -0.13 12.65 7.19
N ARG A 298 -0.55 13.56 6.29
CA ARG A 298 -0.07 14.95 6.28
C ARG A 298 -0.41 15.69 7.57
N LEU A 299 -1.63 15.55 8.07
CA LEU A 299 -2.06 16.19 9.31
C LEU A 299 -1.26 15.67 10.50
N SER A 300 -1.08 14.36 10.59
CA SER A 300 -0.35 13.77 11.71
C SER A 300 1.15 14.09 11.68
N GLN A 301 1.79 14.08 10.50
CA GLN A 301 3.19 14.48 10.36
C GLN A 301 3.40 15.94 10.75
N PHE A 302 2.45 16.82 10.40
CA PHE A 302 2.47 18.21 10.80
C PHE A 302 2.36 18.36 12.32
N THR A 303 1.39 17.69 12.94
CA THR A 303 1.23 17.71 14.40
C THR A 303 2.49 17.25 15.12
N VAL A 304 3.13 16.17 14.67
CA VAL A 304 4.37 15.67 15.29
C VAL A 304 5.53 16.64 15.11
N LYS A 305 5.75 17.21 13.92
CA LYS A 305 6.83 18.19 13.68
C LYS A 305 6.68 19.43 14.55
N HIS A 306 5.45 19.85 14.83
CA HIS A 306 5.17 21.07 15.59
C HIS A 306 5.05 20.85 17.09
N LEU A 307 4.76 19.64 17.56
CA LEU A 307 4.79 19.31 18.99
C LEU A 307 6.20 18.92 19.46
N THR A 308 7.03 18.33 18.59
CA THR A 308 8.39 17.87 18.96
C THR A 308 9.47 18.94 18.79
N LYS A 309 9.29 19.90 17.87
CA LYS A 309 10.10 21.12 17.89
C LYS A 309 9.46 22.14 18.81
N ALA A 310 10.17 22.53 19.88
CA ALA A 310 9.95 23.77 20.61
C ALA A 310 10.24 25.02 19.73
N SER A 311 9.85 25.01 18.45
CA SER A 311 10.17 26.06 17.49
C SER A 311 8.93 26.88 17.15
N MET A 312 8.96 28.11 17.66
CA MET A 312 8.06 29.25 17.42
C MET A 312 6.69 29.15 18.10
N PRO A 313 6.40 30.01 19.10
CA PRO A 313 5.02 30.21 19.54
C PRO A 313 4.19 30.65 18.33
N TRP A 314 3.03 30.03 18.17
CA TRP A 314 2.08 30.32 17.09
C TRP A 314 1.51 31.74 17.25
N THR A 315 2.19 32.74 16.69
CA THR A 315 1.72 34.12 16.69
C THR A 315 0.91 34.41 15.42
N ILE A 316 -0.02 35.37 15.51
CA ILE A 316 -0.76 35.89 14.34
C ILE A 316 0.20 36.35 13.23
N GLN A 317 1.37 36.84 13.61
CA GLN A 317 2.40 37.28 12.69
C GLN A 317 2.99 36.12 11.86
N SER A 318 3.35 35.01 12.50
CA SER A 318 3.84 33.81 11.78
C SER A 318 2.83 33.25 10.78
N MET A 319 1.53 33.30 11.12
CA MET A 319 0.45 32.84 10.24
C MET A 319 0.25 33.75 9.02
N ARG A 320 0.52 35.06 9.16
CA ARG A 320 0.47 36.00 8.02
C ARG A 320 1.64 35.81 7.07
N GLU A 321 2.79 35.45 7.61
CA GLU A 321 4.04 35.24 6.85
C GLU A 321 4.09 33.86 6.16
N ASN A 322 3.27 32.89 6.59
CA ASN A 322 3.26 31.53 6.03
C ASN A 322 1.86 31.09 5.56
N PRO A 323 1.58 31.12 4.23
CA PRO A 323 0.30 30.72 3.66
C PRO A 323 -0.11 29.27 3.98
N LYS A 324 0.86 28.36 4.13
CA LYS A 324 0.59 26.95 4.47
C LYS A 324 0.13 26.81 5.92
N GLN A 325 0.66 27.60 6.84
CA GLN A 325 0.20 27.65 8.23
C GLN A 325 -1.21 28.26 8.32
N ALA A 326 -1.49 29.34 7.58
CA ALA A 326 -2.82 29.93 7.51
C ALA A 326 -3.88 28.95 6.98
N ALA A 327 -3.57 28.18 5.94
CA ALA A 327 -4.45 27.15 5.40
C ALA A 327 -4.73 26.04 6.43
N PHE A 328 -3.71 25.63 7.19
CA PHE A 328 -3.87 24.65 8.28
C PHE A 328 -4.77 25.19 9.39
N PHE A 329 -4.61 26.44 9.82
CA PHE A 329 -5.49 27.05 10.83
C PHE A 329 -6.94 27.18 10.37
N LYS A 330 -7.17 27.52 9.09
CA LYS A 330 -8.52 27.51 8.52
C LYS A 330 -9.13 26.12 8.62
N LEU A 331 -8.38 25.07 8.27
CA LEU A 331 -8.81 23.69 8.37
C LEU A 331 -9.07 23.27 9.84
N LEU A 332 -8.20 23.65 10.77
CA LEU A 332 -8.33 23.35 12.20
C LEU A 332 -9.54 24.08 12.80
N ALA A 333 -9.72 25.37 12.50
CA ALA A 333 -10.87 26.15 12.95
C ALA A 333 -12.19 25.61 12.39
N GLN A 334 -12.20 25.21 11.11
CA GLN A 334 -13.34 24.53 10.51
C GLN A 334 -13.67 23.23 11.25
N LYS A 335 -12.65 22.42 11.59
CA LYS A 335 -12.81 21.20 12.38
C LYS A 335 -13.33 21.45 13.79
N MET A 336 -12.85 22.49 14.46
CA MET A 336 -13.30 22.85 15.80
C MET A 336 -14.76 23.35 15.79
N ARG A 337 -15.19 24.05 14.74
CA ARG A 337 -16.62 24.40 14.54
C ARG A 337 -17.48 23.17 14.28
N GLU A 338 -17.04 22.26 13.42
CA GLU A 338 -17.72 20.98 13.16
C GLU A 338 -17.89 20.15 14.44
N LYS A 339 -16.96 20.26 15.40
CA LYS A 339 -17.03 19.60 16.72
C LYS A 339 -17.76 20.40 17.80
N GLY A 340 -18.32 21.57 17.47
CA GLY A 340 -19.01 22.44 18.44
C GLY A 340 -18.09 23.07 19.49
N CYS A 341 -16.78 23.03 19.31
CA CYS A 341 -15.80 23.59 20.25
C CYS A 341 -15.64 25.12 20.10
N ILE A 342 -16.17 25.71 19.02
CA ILE A 342 -16.17 27.15 18.76
C ILE A 342 -17.55 27.52 18.19
N PRO A 343 -18.22 28.58 18.69
CA PRO A 343 -19.49 29.04 18.15
C PRO A 343 -19.39 29.38 16.66
N ALA A 344 -20.44 29.10 15.89
CA ALA A 344 -20.57 29.64 14.54
C ALA A 344 -20.69 31.18 14.65
N ALA A 345 -19.83 31.88 13.91
CA ALA A 345 -19.91 33.33 13.74
C ALA A 345 -20.83 33.66 12.57
#